data_AF-A0A7C2B111-F1
#
_entry.id   AF-A0A7C2B111-F1
#
_cell.length_a   1.000
_cell.length_b   1.000
_cell.length_c   1.000
_cell.angle_alpha   90.00
_cell.angle_beta   90.00
_cell.angle_gamma   90.00
#
_symmetry.space_group_name_H-M   'P 1'
#
loop_
_entity.id
_entity.type
_entity.pdbx_description
1 polymer ?
#
loop_
_entity_poly.entity_id
_entity_poly.type
_entity_poly.pdbx_seq_one_letter_code
_entity_poly.pdbx_strand_id
1 'polypeptide(L)'
;MPHERSLPPARPASTARALLHASAFTVVFLAASVLVGRALRQIPGATGDPTRRAVMLDRAFDRVRDEVDLVFLGSSRFYRGVNPRIFDKRVRNRGGEELAGLRSFNLSLNGMGMVESIERVRELLESNPARLRWIVLELTDLDPVYLERNRMGPRMVAWHSARATIDALRVVWSTDRSLRSKFEESLAHLAEFGTRMSGRGAGPRAVLRLAGIESPFIDAPNFNGYETREQQLAWGKAWKTAAGAGATRGAGDPDEEEAERHRREVEERRASAPKDLPPAHAAVLGELVELCRTRGVEPIFVLAPVSGPNRLARIAQRAGVLPTLFAYNVPREHPELFQRALFRDESHYNDDGARVFSRALADDFLAWLGER
;
A
#
# COMPACT_ATOMS: atom_id res chain seq x y z
N MET A 1 -34.54 -30.94 -63.11
CA MET A 1 -34.77 -29.64 -62.44
C MET A 1 -35.03 -29.92 -60.96
N PRO A 2 -34.03 -29.77 -60.07
CA PRO A 2 -34.23 -30.04 -58.65
C PRO A 2 -35.11 -28.94 -58.04
N HIS A 3 -36.16 -29.33 -57.31
CA HIS A 3 -37.03 -28.41 -56.59
C HIS A 3 -36.24 -27.69 -55.49
N GLU A 4 -36.02 -26.40 -55.70
CA GLU A 4 -35.49 -25.48 -54.72
C GLU A 4 -36.49 -25.38 -53.56
N ARG A 5 -36.25 -26.13 -52.48
CA ARG A 5 -37.07 -26.04 -51.26
C ARG A 5 -36.75 -24.69 -50.61
N SER A 6 -37.64 -23.72 -50.78
CA SER A 6 -37.60 -22.45 -50.05
C SER A 6 -37.67 -22.75 -48.55
N LEU A 7 -36.58 -22.48 -47.82
CA LEU A 7 -36.57 -22.59 -46.37
C LEU A 7 -37.56 -21.56 -45.78
N PRO A 8 -38.35 -21.93 -44.75
CA PRO A 8 -39.26 -21.00 -44.11
C PRO A 8 -38.50 -19.81 -43.51
N PRO A 9 -39.09 -18.60 -43.50
CA PRO A 9 -38.46 -17.42 -42.95
C PRO A 9 -38.15 -17.63 -41.46
N ALA A 10 -36.91 -17.34 -41.07
CA ALA A 10 -36.50 -17.42 -39.67
C ALA A 10 -37.38 -16.51 -38.81
N ARG A 11 -38.03 -17.08 -37.78
CA ARG A 11 -38.79 -16.28 -36.82
C ARG A 11 -37.81 -15.35 -36.07
N PRO A 12 -38.05 -14.03 -36.00
CA PRO A 12 -37.19 -13.14 -35.25
C PRO A 12 -37.17 -13.59 -33.78
N ALA A 13 -35.97 -13.68 -33.20
CA ALA A 13 -35.83 -13.95 -31.78
C ALA A 13 -36.58 -12.86 -31.00
N SER A 14 -37.44 -13.25 -30.05
CA SER A 14 -38.09 -12.25 -29.20
C SER A 14 -37.02 -11.48 -28.43
N THR A 15 -37.19 -10.16 -28.29
CA THR A 15 -36.28 -9.30 -27.52
C THR A 15 -35.99 -9.88 -26.12
N ALA A 16 -36.99 -10.51 -25.49
CA ALA A 16 -36.84 -11.20 -24.21
C ALA A 16 -35.81 -12.35 -24.26
N ARG A 17 -35.82 -13.17 -25.33
CA ARG A 17 -34.86 -14.27 -25.49
C ARG A 17 -33.43 -13.73 -25.72
N ALA A 18 -33.31 -12.65 -26.50
CA ALA A 18 -32.03 -11.99 -26.70
C ALA A 18 -31.46 -11.41 -25.39
N LEU A 19 -32.28 -10.73 -24.59
CA LEU A 19 -31.90 -10.20 -23.27
C LEU A 19 -31.53 -11.30 -22.28
N LEU A 20 -32.25 -12.42 -22.29
CA LEU A 20 -31.92 -13.59 -21.46
C LEU A 20 -30.56 -14.18 -21.86
N HIS A 21 -30.31 -14.39 -23.16
CA HIS A 21 -29.03 -14.91 -23.63
C HIS A 21 -27.87 -13.96 -23.34
N ALA A 22 -28.06 -12.65 -23.52
CA ALA A 22 -27.05 -11.65 -23.19
C ALA A 22 -26.72 -11.64 -21.70
N SER A 23 -27.77 -11.72 -20.85
CA SER A 23 -27.60 -11.82 -19.39
C SER A 23 -26.87 -13.10 -18.98
N ALA A 24 -27.30 -14.25 -19.52
CA ALA A 24 -26.68 -15.54 -19.23
C ALA A 24 -25.21 -15.57 -19.67
N PHE A 25 -24.91 -15.09 -20.87
CA PHE A 25 -23.54 -14.95 -21.38
C PHE A 25 -22.69 -14.07 -20.45
N THR A 26 -23.22 -12.92 -20.03
CA THR A 26 -22.52 -12.00 -19.13
C THR A 26 -22.19 -12.65 -17.78
N VAL A 27 -23.16 -13.35 -17.17
CA VAL A 27 -22.96 -14.05 -15.90
C VAL A 27 -21.89 -15.15 -16.04
N VAL A 28 -22.00 -15.99 -17.08
CA VAL A 28 -21.03 -17.06 -17.32
C VAL A 28 -19.62 -16.48 -17.58
N PHE A 29 -19.53 -15.43 -18.38
CA PHE A 29 -18.26 -14.76 -18.67
C PHE A 29 -17.61 -14.17 -17.42
N LEU A 30 -18.38 -13.50 -16.56
CA LEU A 30 -17.89 -12.95 -15.30
C LEU A 30 -17.46 -14.06 -14.33
N ALA A 31 -18.25 -15.12 -14.21
CA ALA A 31 -17.90 -16.27 -13.37
C ALA A 31 -16.61 -16.94 -13.84
N ALA A 32 -16.46 -17.19 -15.15
CA ALA A 32 -15.24 -17.73 -15.74
C ALA A 32 -14.04 -16.80 -15.49
N SER A 33 -14.21 -15.48 -15.65
CA SER A 33 -13.15 -14.50 -15.39
C SER A 33 -12.69 -14.51 -13.93
N VAL A 34 -13.63 -14.61 -12.98
CA VAL A 34 -13.32 -14.72 -11.54
C VAL A 34 -12.60 -16.03 -11.23
N LEU A 35 -13.01 -17.14 -11.84
CA LEU A 35 -12.36 -18.44 -11.66
C LEU A 35 -10.93 -18.44 -12.19
N VAL A 36 -10.70 -17.90 -13.39
CA VAL A 36 -9.36 -17.71 -13.96
C VAL A 36 -8.52 -16.79 -13.07
N GLY A 37 -9.06 -15.65 -12.64
CA GLY A 37 -8.37 -14.76 -11.73
C GLY A 37 -8.02 -15.42 -10.40
N ARG A 38 -8.90 -16.26 -9.84
CA ARG A 38 -8.62 -17.06 -8.63
C ARG A 38 -7.52 -18.08 -8.86
N ALA A 39 -7.52 -18.77 -10.00
CA ALA A 39 -6.46 -19.72 -10.36
C ALA A 39 -5.11 -19.02 -10.52
N LEU A 40 -5.06 -17.86 -11.20
CA LEU A 40 -3.85 -17.07 -11.38
C LEU A 40 -3.28 -16.57 -10.03
N ARG A 41 -4.14 -16.24 -9.06
CA ARG A 41 -3.71 -15.85 -7.70
C ARG A 41 -3.00 -16.97 -6.92
N GLN A 42 -3.18 -18.23 -7.30
CA GLN A 42 -2.46 -19.35 -6.69
C GLN A 42 -1.01 -19.45 -7.16
N ILE A 43 -0.63 -18.73 -8.24
CA ILE A 43 0.74 -18.71 -8.75
C ILE A 43 1.51 -17.58 -8.03
N PRO A 44 2.54 -17.89 -7.22
CA PRO A 44 3.28 -16.89 -6.47
C PRO A 44 3.83 -15.76 -7.36
N GLY A 45 3.46 -14.52 -7.02
CA GLY A 45 3.86 -13.31 -7.75
C GLY A 45 3.24 -13.13 -9.15
N ALA A 46 2.29 -13.97 -9.56
CA ALA A 46 1.51 -13.72 -10.79
C ALA A 46 0.52 -12.56 -10.61
N THR A 47 0.03 -12.38 -9.39
CA THR A 47 -0.85 -11.28 -8.97
C THR A 47 -0.17 -10.43 -7.90
N GLY A 48 -0.76 -9.28 -7.56
CA GLY A 48 -0.17 -8.29 -6.65
C GLY A 48 0.54 -7.16 -7.39
N ASP A 49 1.10 -6.21 -6.63
CA ASP A 49 1.74 -5.01 -7.16
C ASP A 49 2.96 -5.42 -8.02
N PRO A 50 2.91 -5.23 -9.35
CA PRO A 50 4.02 -5.58 -10.21
C PRO A 50 5.11 -4.52 -10.21
N THR A 51 5.00 -3.46 -9.41
CA THR A 51 6.13 -2.54 -9.28
C THR A 51 7.34 -3.35 -8.85
N ARG A 52 8.46 -3.14 -9.55
CA ARG A 52 9.73 -3.80 -9.27
C ARG A 52 10.05 -3.77 -7.77
N ARG A 53 9.72 -2.65 -7.12
CA ARG A 53 10.03 -2.45 -5.72
C ARG A 53 9.19 -3.35 -4.80
N ALA A 54 7.87 -3.42 -5.00
CA ALA A 54 7.01 -4.29 -4.21
C ALA A 54 7.43 -5.75 -4.36
N VAL A 55 7.62 -6.24 -5.59
CA VAL A 55 8.06 -7.62 -5.84
C VAL A 55 9.39 -7.94 -5.16
N MET A 56 10.35 -7.01 -5.18
CA MET A 56 11.64 -7.21 -4.53
C MET A 56 11.51 -7.24 -2.99
N LEU A 57 10.71 -6.34 -2.42
CA LEU A 57 10.45 -6.28 -0.99
C LEU A 57 9.76 -7.56 -0.50
N ASP A 58 8.71 -8.00 -1.19
CA ASP A 58 7.95 -9.20 -0.84
C ASP A 58 8.86 -10.43 -0.86
N ARG A 59 9.65 -10.63 -1.94
CA ARG A 59 10.62 -11.74 -2.01
C ARG A 59 11.69 -11.68 -0.92
N ALA A 60 12.18 -10.48 -0.62
CA ALA A 60 13.21 -10.33 0.41
C ALA A 60 12.64 -10.61 1.80
N PHE A 61 11.42 -10.15 2.07
CA PHE A 61 10.71 -10.43 3.31
C PHE A 61 10.39 -11.91 3.45
N ASP A 62 9.87 -12.57 2.41
CA ASP A 62 9.50 -14.00 2.43
C ASP A 62 10.66 -14.90 2.90
N ARG A 63 11.91 -14.53 2.59
CA ARG A 63 13.10 -15.29 3.03
C ARG A 63 13.41 -15.18 4.51
N VAL A 64 12.98 -14.09 5.15
CA VAL A 64 13.35 -13.77 6.54
C VAL A 64 12.12 -13.57 7.43
N ARG A 65 10.90 -13.73 6.91
CA ARG A 65 9.66 -13.37 7.60
C ARG A 65 9.53 -14.02 8.98
N ASP A 66 9.96 -15.28 9.08
CA ASP A 66 9.89 -16.07 10.31
C ASP A 66 11.00 -15.71 11.31
N GLU A 67 11.93 -14.83 10.92
CA GLU A 67 13.01 -14.28 11.74
C GLU A 67 12.74 -12.84 12.18
N VAL A 68 11.68 -12.20 11.67
CA VAL A 68 11.37 -10.77 11.88
C VAL A 68 10.38 -10.61 13.04
N ASP A 69 10.75 -9.79 14.02
CA ASP A 69 9.90 -9.46 15.17
C ASP A 69 9.06 -8.20 14.93
N LEU A 70 9.52 -7.29 14.07
CA LEU A 70 8.90 -5.99 13.82
C LEU A 70 8.90 -5.63 12.32
N VAL A 71 7.75 -5.18 11.80
CA VAL A 71 7.66 -4.67 10.42
C VAL A 71 7.27 -3.19 10.39
N PHE A 72 7.96 -2.40 9.58
CA PHE A 72 7.57 -1.03 9.24
C PHE A 72 6.75 -1.02 7.95
N LEU A 73 5.60 -0.35 7.97
CA LEU A 73 4.72 -0.15 6.82
C LEU A 73 4.36 1.32 6.68
N GLY A 74 4.45 1.86 5.47
CA GLY A 74 4.13 3.25 5.21
C GLY A 74 4.45 3.69 3.78
N SER A 75 4.35 5.00 3.60
CA SER A 75 4.59 5.71 2.36
C SER A 75 6.08 5.84 2.03
N SER A 76 6.40 6.69 1.06
CA SER A 76 7.77 7.05 0.71
C SER A 76 8.56 7.65 1.87
N ARG A 77 7.88 8.26 2.86
CA ARG A 77 8.50 8.82 4.06
C ARG A 77 9.06 7.73 4.95
N PHE A 78 8.30 6.67 5.21
CA PHE A 78 8.79 5.50 5.93
C PHE A 78 9.78 4.67 5.12
N TYR A 79 9.46 4.43 3.86
CA TYR A 79 10.31 3.69 2.93
C TYR A 79 11.75 4.23 2.88
N ARG A 80 11.91 5.56 2.91
CA ARG A 80 13.22 6.22 2.86
C ARG A 80 13.71 6.76 4.19
N GLY A 81 12.83 6.90 5.17
CA GLY A 81 13.13 7.51 6.46
C GLY A 81 13.47 6.50 7.55
N VAL A 82 13.02 5.25 7.44
CA VAL A 82 13.27 4.24 8.47
C VAL A 82 14.26 3.20 7.97
N ASN A 83 15.42 3.14 8.63
CA ASN A 83 16.45 2.15 8.39
C ASN A 83 16.45 1.11 9.52
N PRO A 84 15.97 -0.12 9.26
CA PRO A 84 15.82 -1.14 10.30
C PRO A 84 17.15 -1.55 10.96
N ARG A 85 18.30 -1.48 10.25
CA ARG A 85 19.61 -1.78 10.87
C ARG A 85 19.99 -0.77 11.95
N ILE A 86 19.64 0.50 11.74
CA ILE A 86 19.92 1.57 12.70
C ILE A 86 18.97 1.45 13.88
N PHE A 87 17.69 1.20 13.61
CA PHE A 87 16.68 0.92 14.63
C PHE A 87 17.09 -0.29 15.50
N ASP A 88 17.32 -1.46 14.90
CA ASP A 88 17.69 -2.70 15.60
C ASP A 88 18.97 -2.52 16.42
N LYS A 89 19.99 -1.86 15.87
CA LYS A 89 21.22 -1.57 16.62
C LYS A 89 20.94 -0.70 17.84
N ARG A 90 20.08 0.31 17.71
CA ARG A 90 19.73 1.21 18.81
C ARG A 90 18.93 0.47 19.89
N VAL A 91 17.96 -0.34 19.48
CA VAL A 91 17.14 -1.17 20.38
C VAL A 91 18.00 -2.20 21.11
N ARG A 92 18.83 -2.98 20.41
CA ARG A 92 19.71 -3.99 21.04
C ARG A 92 20.68 -3.40 22.06
N ASN A 93 21.20 -2.20 21.78
CA ASN A 93 22.17 -1.55 22.67
C ASN A 93 21.52 -0.99 23.97
N ARG A 94 20.19 -0.87 24.02
CA ARG A 94 19.49 -0.17 25.11
C ARG A 94 18.37 -0.99 25.75
N GLY A 95 17.84 -1.98 25.05
CA GLY A 95 16.65 -2.76 25.40
C GLY A 95 16.93 -4.03 26.22
N GLY A 96 18.15 -4.24 26.68
CA GLY A 96 18.53 -5.42 27.47
C GLY A 96 18.60 -6.73 26.66
N GLU A 97 18.71 -7.85 27.38
CA GLU A 97 18.90 -9.18 26.77
C GLU A 97 17.69 -9.65 25.96
N GLU A 98 16.46 -9.33 26.38
CA GLU A 98 15.24 -9.75 25.67
C GLU A 98 15.17 -9.19 24.24
N LEU A 99 15.65 -7.97 24.05
CA LEU A 99 15.63 -7.29 22.76
C LEU A 99 16.93 -7.46 21.97
N ALA A 100 17.94 -8.16 22.53
CA ALA A 100 19.23 -8.41 21.88
C ALA A 100 19.11 -9.19 20.55
N GLY A 101 18.04 -9.98 20.40
CA GLY A 101 17.72 -10.73 19.19
C GLY A 101 16.71 -10.06 18.25
N LEU A 102 16.27 -8.83 18.54
CA LEU A 102 15.23 -8.16 17.75
C LEU A 102 15.70 -7.90 16.32
N ARG A 103 14.85 -8.25 15.37
CA ARG A 103 15.05 -7.98 13.93
C ARG A 103 13.84 -7.27 13.36
N SER A 104 14.09 -6.18 12.66
CA SER A 104 13.03 -5.45 11.96
C SER A 104 13.22 -5.41 10.44
N PHE A 105 12.11 -5.24 9.72
CA PHE A 105 12.07 -5.17 8.26
C PHE A 105 11.20 -3.99 7.80
N ASN A 106 11.66 -3.23 6.81
CA ASN A 106 10.90 -2.13 6.23
C ASN A 106 10.16 -2.56 4.97
N LEU A 107 8.86 -2.85 5.09
CA LEU A 107 7.99 -3.26 3.98
C LEU A 107 7.25 -2.08 3.33
N SER A 108 7.71 -0.85 3.59
CA SER A 108 7.07 0.38 3.10
C SER A 108 7.32 0.62 1.62
N LEU A 109 6.38 1.32 0.97
CA LEU A 109 6.39 1.59 -0.46
C LEU A 109 6.18 3.07 -0.77
N ASN A 110 6.67 3.51 -1.92
CA ASN A 110 6.53 4.90 -2.35
C ASN A 110 5.07 5.33 -2.45
N GLY A 111 4.66 6.44 -1.84
CA GLY A 111 3.28 6.94 -2.02
C GLY A 111 2.19 5.95 -1.60
N MET A 112 2.48 5.04 -0.66
CA MET A 112 1.46 4.17 -0.08
C MET A 112 0.47 5.00 0.73
N GLY A 113 -0.81 4.87 0.39
CA GLY A 113 -1.92 5.48 1.13
C GLY A 113 -2.41 4.55 2.25
N MET A 114 -3.24 5.05 3.16
CA MET A 114 -3.58 4.31 4.38
C MET A 114 -4.40 3.06 4.09
N VAL A 115 -5.36 3.11 3.15
CA VAL A 115 -6.17 1.93 2.78
C VAL A 115 -5.30 0.84 2.15
N GLU A 116 -4.32 1.23 1.32
CA GLU A 116 -3.32 0.30 0.79
C GLU A 116 -2.45 -0.29 1.92
N SER A 117 -2.00 0.54 2.87
CA SER A 117 -1.23 0.07 4.03
C SER A 117 -2.01 -0.92 4.89
N ILE A 118 -3.31 -0.69 5.10
CA ILE A 118 -4.21 -1.60 5.84
C ILE A 118 -4.30 -2.95 5.12
N GLU A 119 -4.47 -2.94 3.80
CA GLU A 119 -4.47 -4.17 3.01
C GLU A 119 -3.13 -4.91 3.12
N ARG A 120 -2.01 -4.19 3.09
CA ARG A 120 -0.67 -4.78 3.30
C ARG A 120 -0.53 -5.39 4.69
N VAL A 121 -1.09 -4.79 5.73
CA VAL A 121 -1.12 -5.40 7.07
C VAL A 121 -1.90 -6.72 7.05
N ARG A 122 -3.06 -6.78 6.36
CA ARG A 122 -3.84 -8.01 6.24
C ARG A 122 -3.04 -9.11 5.57
N GLU A 123 -2.42 -8.82 4.43
CA GLU A 123 -1.60 -9.79 3.70
C GLU A 123 -0.39 -10.27 4.53
N LEU A 124 0.25 -9.34 5.26
CA LEU A 124 1.33 -9.69 6.21
C LEU A 124 0.84 -10.66 7.28
N LEU A 125 -0.29 -10.37 7.93
CA LEU A 125 -0.85 -11.23 8.98
C LEU A 125 -1.39 -12.56 8.44
N GLU A 126 -1.87 -12.60 7.19
CA GLU A 126 -2.26 -13.83 6.50
C GLU A 126 -1.06 -14.74 6.18
N SER A 127 0.13 -14.16 5.97
CA SER A 127 1.36 -14.93 5.78
C SER A 127 1.88 -15.61 7.07
N ASN A 128 1.30 -15.25 8.22
CA ASN A 128 1.58 -15.80 9.55
C ASN A 128 3.07 -15.91 9.90
N PRO A 129 3.84 -14.80 9.93
CA PRO A 129 5.27 -14.86 10.24
C PRO A 129 5.48 -15.28 11.69
N ALA A 130 6.31 -16.30 11.91
CA ALA A 130 6.39 -17.01 13.19
C ALA A 130 6.79 -16.15 14.39
N ARG A 131 7.56 -15.07 14.17
CA ARG A 131 8.12 -14.21 15.23
C ARG A 131 7.52 -12.82 15.28
N LEU A 132 6.60 -12.47 14.39
CA LEU A 132 6.09 -11.11 14.31
C LEU A 132 5.34 -10.73 15.59
N ARG A 133 5.82 -9.69 16.29
CA ARG A 133 5.22 -9.14 17.51
C ARG A 133 4.68 -7.74 17.31
N TRP A 134 5.28 -6.96 16.42
CA TRP A 134 4.91 -5.55 16.22
C TRP A 134 4.80 -5.16 14.76
N ILE A 135 3.83 -4.29 14.48
CA ILE A 135 3.73 -3.58 13.20
C ILE A 135 3.77 -2.09 13.50
N VAL A 136 4.77 -1.39 12.96
CA VAL A 136 4.88 0.07 13.04
C VAL A 136 4.36 0.67 11.75
N LEU A 137 3.20 1.34 11.82
CA LEU A 137 2.41 1.78 10.68
C LEU A 137 2.40 3.30 10.55
N GLU A 138 2.87 3.82 9.43
CA GLU A 138 2.72 5.23 9.09
C GLU A 138 1.23 5.56 8.87
N LEU A 139 0.71 6.49 9.65
CA LEU A 139 -0.62 7.05 9.46
C LEU A 139 -0.57 8.18 8.43
N THR A 140 -0.95 7.84 7.21
CA THR A 140 -1.30 8.83 6.19
C THR A 140 -2.77 9.22 6.29
N ASP A 141 -3.25 10.03 5.34
CA ASP A 141 -4.69 10.26 5.19
C ASP A 141 -5.41 8.94 4.92
N LEU A 142 -6.56 8.73 5.59
CA LEU A 142 -7.44 7.58 5.36
C LEU A 142 -8.24 7.72 4.08
N ASP A 143 -8.37 8.95 3.59
CA ASP A 143 -9.07 9.27 2.38
C ASP A 143 -8.43 8.57 1.16
N PRO A 144 -9.14 7.65 0.49
CA PRO A 144 -8.57 6.80 -0.56
C PRO A 144 -8.46 7.51 -1.91
N VAL A 145 -8.08 8.79 -1.91
CA VAL A 145 -8.12 9.62 -3.11
C VAL A 145 -7.22 9.08 -4.21
N TYR A 146 -7.78 9.04 -5.41
CA TYR A 146 -7.06 8.76 -6.64
C TYR A 146 -6.27 9.97 -7.10
N LEU A 147 -5.00 9.75 -7.41
CA LEU A 147 -4.39 10.51 -8.50
C LEU A 147 -4.91 9.86 -9.79
N GLU A 148 -5.63 10.62 -10.62
CA GLU A 148 -6.25 10.09 -11.85
C GLU A 148 -5.24 9.35 -12.74
N ARG A 149 -3.98 9.82 -12.77
CA ARG A 149 -2.87 9.16 -13.49
C ARG A 149 -2.55 7.72 -13.05
N ASN A 150 -2.94 7.36 -11.83
CA ASN A 150 -2.71 6.03 -11.27
C ASN A 150 -3.91 5.09 -11.47
N ARG A 151 -5.04 5.60 -11.97
CA ARG A 151 -6.25 4.82 -12.17
C ARG A 151 -6.01 3.67 -13.13
N MET A 152 -6.52 2.51 -12.79
CA MET A 152 -6.28 1.20 -13.42
C MET A 152 -4.80 0.80 -13.48
N GLY A 153 -3.93 1.52 -12.79
CA GLY A 153 -2.53 1.20 -12.65
C GLY A 153 -2.38 -0.11 -11.89
N PRO A 154 -1.41 -0.97 -12.25
CA PRO A 154 -1.34 -2.31 -11.68
C PRO A 154 -1.21 -2.34 -10.15
N ARG A 155 -0.58 -1.32 -9.56
CA ARG A 155 -0.52 -1.15 -8.11
C ARG A 155 -1.87 -0.79 -7.51
N MET A 156 -2.63 0.10 -8.15
CA MET A 156 -3.97 0.45 -7.68
C MET A 156 -4.86 -0.78 -7.69
N VAL A 157 -4.88 -1.53 -8.79
CA VAL A 157 -5.58 -2.83 -8.87
C VAL A 157 -5.15 -3.78 -7.74
N ALA A 158 -3.85 -3.83 -7.44
CA ALA A 158 -3.28 -4.84 -6.56
C ALA A 158 -3.80 -4.82 -5.13
N TRP A 159 -4.16 -3.66 -4.56
CA TRP A 159 -4.64 -3.57 -3.18
C TRP A 159 -6.17 -3.63 -3.04
N HIS A 160 -6.94 -3.59 -4.13
CA HIS A 160 -8.41 -3.63 -4.09
C HIS A 160 -8.96 -5.05 -3.86
N SER A 161 -8.80 -5.60 -2.64
CA SER A 161 -9.54 -6.78 -2.21
C SER A 161 -10.99 -6.41 -1.90
N ALA A 162 -11.87 -7.40 -1.72
CA ALA A 162 -13.24 -7.13 -1.32
C ALA A 162 -13.30 -6.26 -0.05
N ARG A 163 -12.44 -6.56 0.94
CA ARG A 163 -12.42 -5.82 2.21
C ARG A 163 -11.84 -4.41 2.04
N ALA A 164 -10.70 -4.27 1.38
CA ALA A 164 -10.11 -2.95 1.12
C ALA A 164 -11.03 -2.04 0.28
N THR A 165 -11.73 -2.60 -0.70
CA THR A 165 -12.73 -1.87 -1.48
C THR A 165 -13.91 -1.44 -0.61
N ILE A 166 -14.42 -2.30 0.26
CA ILE A 166 -15.50 -1.93 1.20
C ILE A 166 -15.03 -0.81 2.14
N ASP A 167 -13.81 -0.89 2.67
CA ASP A 167 -13.25 0.15 3.53
C ASP A 167 -13.12 1.48 2.80
N ALA A 168 -12.58 1.46 1.57
CA ALA A 168 -12.49 2.65 0.73
C ALA A 168 -13.87 3.27 0.49
N LEU A 169 -14.89 2.47 0.15
CA LEU A 169 -16.26 2.94 -0.04
C LEU A 169 -16.82 3.56 1.25
N ARG A 170 -16.66 2.89 2.41
CA ARG A 170 -17.10 3.44 3.71
C ARG A 170 -16.47 4.80 3.99
N VAL A 171 -15.18 4.93 3.72
CA VAL A 171 -14.45 6.21 3.89
C VAL A 171 -14.97 7.26 2.92
N VAL A 172 -15.03 6.99 1.61
CA VAL A 172 -15.56 7.91 0.58
C VAL A 172 -16.94 8.43 0.96
N TRP A 173 -17.84 7.54 1.36
CA TRP A 173 -19.21 7.92 1.72
C TRP A 173 -19.31 8.72 3.02
N SER A 174 -18.31 8.61 3.90
CA SER A 174 -18.22 9.41 5.14
C SER A 174 -17.62 10.80 4.96
N THR A 175 -17.09 11.15 3.79
CA THR A 175 -16.53 12.48 3.51
C THR A 175 -17.63 13.51 3.21
N ASP A 176 -17.27 14.79 3.21
CA ASP A 176 -18.16 15.91 2.83
C ASP A 176 -18.21 16.16 1.31
N ARG A 177 -17.72 15.21 0.49
CA ARG A 177 -17.76 15.29 -0.97
C ARG A 177 -19.18 15.40 -1.52
N SER A 178 -19.30 16.01 -2.69
CA SER A 178 -20.54 16.00 -3.46
C SER A 178 -20.99 14.56 -3.76
N LEU A 179 -22.31 14.33 -3.85
CA LEU A 179 -22.85 13.00 -4.20
C LEU A 179 -22.27 12.46 -5.50
N ARG A 180 -22.12 13.33 -6.51
CA ARG A 180 -21.51 12.97 -7.80
C ARG A 180 -20.10 12.43 -7.61
N SER A 181 -19.25 13.15 -6.86
CA SER A 181 -17.88 12.72 -6.57
C SER A 181 -17.85 11.39 -5.81
N LYS A 182 -18.73 11.20 -4.82
CA LYS A 182 -18.86 9.91 -4.10
C LYS A 182 -19.18 8.75 -5.04
N PHE A 183 -20.11 8.95 -5.98
CA PHE A 183 -20.45 7.93 -6.99
C PHE A 183 -19.29 7.65 -7.95
N GLU A 184 -18.65 8.69 -8.48
CA GLU A 184 -17.52 8.56 -9.41
C GLU A 184 -16.34 7.81 -8.78
N GLU A 185 -15.96 8.17 -7.55
CA GLU A 185 -14.92 7.49 -6.78
C GLU A 185 -15.31 6.05 -6.42
N SER A 186 -16.58 5.82 -6.03
CA SER A 186 -17.08 4.48 -5.74
C SER A 186 -16.99 3.56 -6.97
N LEU A 187 -17.40 4.05 -8.14
CA LEU A 187 -17.28 3.31 -9.39
C LEU A 187 -15.82 3.03 -9.75
N ALA A 188 -14.90 3.96 -9.47
CA ALA A 188 -13.46 3.73 -9.66
C ALA A 188 -12.97 2.57 -8.78
N HIS A 189 -13.25 2.58 -7.46
CA HIS A 189 -12.86 1.48 -6.57
C HIS A 189 -13.47 0.13 -6.95
N LEU A 190 -14.72 0.12 -7.41
CA LEU A 190 -15.39 -1.08 -7.88
C LEU A 190 -14.79 -1.61 -9.20
N ALA A 191 -14.36 -0.74 -10.10
CA ALA A 191 -13.69 -1.12 -11.34
C ALA A 191 -12.31 -1.73 -11.09
N GLU A 192 -11.54 -1.16 -10.16
CA GLU A 192 -10.24 -1.71 -9.74
C GLU A 192 -10.42 -3.09 -9.09
N PHE A 193 -11.41 -3.24 -8.21
CA PHE A 193 -11.79 -4.52 -7.62
C PHE A 193 -12.15 -5.56 -8.67
N GLY A 194 -13.01 -5.22 -9.63
CA GLY A 194 -13.37 -6.12 -10.74
C GLY A 194 -12.15 -6.52 -11.58
N THR A 195 -11.20 -5.61 -11.76
CA THR A 195 -9.93 -5.86 -12.45
C THR A 195 -9.04 -6.81 -11.67
N ARG A 196 -8.90 -6.62 -10.34
CA ARG A 196 -8.16 -7.53 -9.47
C ARG A 196 -8.79 -8.92 -9.48
N MET A 197 -10.11 -9.00 -9.39
CA MET A 197 -10.86 -10.25 -9.32
C MET A 197 -10.72 -11.09 -10.60
N SER A 198 -10.79 -10.45 -11.77
CA SER A 198 -10.63 -11.11 -13.08
C SER A 198 -9.19 -11.53 -13.40
N GLY A 199 -8.19 -11.05 -12.65
CA GLY A 199 -6.78 -11.33 -12.94
C GLY A 199 -6.29 -10.67 -14.24
N ARG A 200 -6.96 -9.61 -14.70
CA ARG A 200 -6.56 -8.88 -15.91
C ARG A 200 -5.10 -8.43 -15.79
N GLY A 201 -4.28 -8.77 -16.79
CA GLY A 201 -2.85 -8.44 -16.82
C GLY A 201 -1.93 -9.38 -16.02
N ALA A 202 -2.47 -10.38 -15.33
CA ALA A 202 -1.65 -11.39 -14.63
C ALA A 202 -1.14 -12.51 -15.56
N GLY A 203 -1.80 -12.73 -16.71
CA GLY A 203 -1.48 -13.82 -17.65
C GLY A 203 0.00 -13.89 -18.07
N PRO A 204 0.60 -12.83 -18.64
CA PRO A 204 2.01 -12.86 -19.04
C PRO A 204 2.96 -13.18 -17.87
N ARG A 205 2.70 -12.63 -16.67
CA ARG A 205 3.50 -12.92 -15.47
C ARG A 205 3.37 -14.39 -15.06
N ALA A 206 2.15 -14.92 -15.04
CA ALA A 206 1.90 -16.31 -14.74
C ALA A 206 2.64 -17.24 -15.71
N VAL A 207 2.59 -16.96 -17.01
CA VAL A 207 3.32 -17.75 -18.03
C VAL A 207 4.82 -17.71 -17.80
N LEU A 208 5.41 -16.52 -17.57
CA LEU A 208 6.84 -16.40 -17.29
C LEU A 208 7.23 -17.18 -16.03
N ARG A 209 6.43 -17.12 -14.98
CA ARG A 209 6.66 -17.87 -13.73
C ARG A 209 6.57 -19.39 -13.93
N LEU A 210 5.55 -19.85 -14.64
CA LEU A 210 5.40 -21.28 -14.97
C LEU A 210 6.53 -21.78 -15.87
N ALA A 211 7.11 -20.92 -16.70
CA ALA A 211 8.28 -21.22 -17.52
C ALA A 211 9.61 -21.17 -16.73
N GLY A 212 9.59 -20.91 -15.42
CA GLY A 212 10.80 -20.75 -14.62
C GLY A 212 11.61 -19.51 -14.96
N ILE A 213 11.04 -18.58 -15.74
CA ILE A 213 11.68 -17.31 -16.09
C ILE A 213 11.52 -16.38 -14.89
N GLU A 214 12.48 -16.45 -13.99
CA GLU A 214 12.55 -15.53 -12.88
C GLU A 214 12.93 -14.14 -13.40
N SER A 215 12.16 -13.14 -13.00
CA SER A 215 12.62 -11.76 -13.16
C SER A 215 14.00 -11.64 -12.48
N PRO A 216 15.01 -11.05 -13.15
CA PRO A 216 16.39 -10.95 -12.69
C PRO A 216 16.56 -9.97 -11.52
N PHE A 217 15.56 -9.85 -10.65
CA PHE A 217 15.63 -9.00 -9.48
C PHE A 217 16.77 -9.49 -8.59
N ILE A 218 17.73 -8.58 -8.40
CA ILE A 218 18.96 -8.82 -7.67
C ILE A 218 18.62 -9.21 -6.24
N ASP A 219 18.97 -10.44 -5.89
CA ASP A 219 19.00 -10.89 -4.52
C ASP A 219 20.10 -10.16 -3.78
N ALA A 220 19.71 -9.18 -2.98
CA ALA A 220 20.62 -8.53 -2.04
C ALA A 220 20.56 -9.34 -0.72
N PRO A 221 21.57 -10.18 -0.40
CA PRO A 221 21.50 -11.17 0.68
C PRO A 221 21.40 -10.60 2.11
N ASN A 222 21.30 -9.28 2.28
CA ASN A 222 21.13 -8.62 3.58
C ASN A 222 20.11 -7.48 3.53
N PHE A 223 19.24 -7.48 2.53
CA PHE A 223 18.28 -6.41 2.35
C PHE A 223 17.13 -6.54 3.35
N ASN A 224 17.05 -5.57 4.26
CA ASN A 224 16.05 -5.49 5.32
C ASN A 224 14.90 -4.52 4.97
N GLY A 225 14.71 -4.23 3.69
CA GLY A 225 13.68 -3.27 3.25
C GLY A 225 14.18 -1.86 2.96
N TYR A 226 15.34 -1.47 3.49
CA TYR A 226 15.91 -0.14 3.33
C TYR A 226 17.05 -0.08 2.29
N GLU A 227 17.05 0.98 1.48
CA GLU A 227 18.17 1.34 0.60
C GLU A 227 18.58 2.79 0.80
N THR A 228 19.89 3.01 0.76
CA THR A 228 20.43 4.36 0.61
C THR A 228 20.06 4.95 -0.75
N ARG A 229 20.11 6.29 -0.85
CA ARG A 229 19.88 6.95 -2.13
C ARG A 229 20.83 6.47 -3.23
N GLU A 230 22.10 6.26 -2.89
CA GLU A 230 23.10 5.77 -3.83
C GLU A 230 22.73 4.39 -4.40
N GLN A 231 22.27 3.48 -3.54
CA GLN A 231 21.79 2.16 -3.97
C GLN A 231 20.57 2.28 -4.88
N GLN A 232 19.59 3.13 -4.52
CA GLN A 232 18.41 3.37 -5.36
C GLN A 232 18.81 3.88 -6.76
N LEU A 233 19.76 4.81 -6.84
CA LEU A 233 20.26 5.36 -8.11
C LEU A 233 21.02 4.31 -8.92
N ALA A 234 21.92 3.56 -8.29
CA ALA A 234 22.68 2.49 -8.94
C ALA A 234 21.75 1.43 -9.55
N TRP A 235 20.71 1.05 -8.82
CA TRP A 235 19.73 0.08 -9.27
C TRP A 235 18.79 0.60 -10.34
N GLY A 236 18.45 1.90 -10.29
CA GLY A 236 17.72 2.57 -11.36
C GLY A 236 18.50 2.54 -12.66
N LYS A 237 19.81 2.83 -12.60
CA LYS A 237 20.71 2.78 -13.75
C LYS A 237 20.86 1.36 -14.31
N ALA A 238 21.12 0.37 -13.46
CA ALA A 238 21.24 -1.04 -13.86
C ALA A 238 19.98 -1.53 -14.57
N TRP A 239 18.80 -1.14 -14.07
CA TRP A 239 17.53 -1.50 -14.68
C TRP A 239 17.26 -0.85 -16.02
N LYS A 240 17.50 0.47 -16.14
CA LYS A 240 17.39 1.16 -17.43
C LYS A 240 18.31 0.53 -18.49
N THR A 241 19.46 0.01 -18.06
CA THR A 241 20.39 -0.72 -18.92
C THR A 241 19.83 -2.08 -19.31
N ALA A 242 19.33 -2.87 -18.35
CA ALA A 242 18.78 -4.21 -18.60
C ALA A 242 17.48 -4.22 -19.41
N ALA A 243 16.62 -3.20 -19.24
CA ALA A 243 15.34 -3.11 -19.94
C ALA A 243 15.46 -2.62 -21.41
N GLY A 244 16.67 -2.29 -21.87
CA GLY A 244 16.91 -1.61 -23.14
C GLY A 244 16.46 -0.15 -23.08
N ALA A 245 17.23 0.75 -23.71
CA ALA A 245 17.08 2.21 -23.60
C ALA A 245 15.72 2.80 -24.08
N GLY A 246 14.73 1.98 -24.44
CA GLY A 246 13.37 2.39 -24.81
C GLY A 246 12.32 2.21 -23.70
N ALA A 247 12.66 1.55 -22.58
CA ALA A 247 11.69 1.29 -21.53
C ALA A 247 11.51 2.49 -20.58
N THR A 248 10.38 3.15 -20.79
CA THR A 248 9.65 4.07 -19.90
C THR A 248 10.09 5.54 -19.89
N ARG A 249 9.17 6.40 -20.34
CA ARG A 249 8.87 7.66 -19.68
C ARG A 249 8.76 7.33 -18.19
N GLY A 250 9.84 7.53 -17.43
CA GLY A 250 9.71 7.64 -15.99
C GLY A 250 8.63 8.68 -15.74
N ALA A 251 7.83 8.50 -14.69
CA ALA A 251 7.06 9.62 -14.14
C ALA A 251 8.01 10.81 -14.15
N GLY A 252 7.77 11.77 -15.05
CA GLY A 252 8.51 13.02 -15.01
C GLY A 252 8.37 13.53 -13.59
N ASP A 253 9.36 14.29 -13.11
CA ASP A 253 9.04 15.14 -11.98
C ASP A 253 7.70 15.82 -12.32
N PRO A 254 6.68 15.69 -11.44
CA PRO A 254 5.40 16.30 -11.70
C PRO A 254 5.70 17.73 -12.13
N ASP A 255 5.09 18.16 -13.24
CA ASP A 255 5.29 19.53 -13.64
C ASP A 255 4.91 20.44 -12.47
N GLU A 256 5.53 21.62 -12.44
CA GLU A 256 5.36 22.54 -11.31
C GLU A 256 3.87 22.85 -11.05
N GLU A 257 3.03 22.77 -12.10
CA GLU A 257 1.58 22.91 -12.03
C GLU A 257 0.89 21.76 -11.28
N GLU A 258 1.25 20.50 -11.53
CA GLU A 258 0.72 19.33 -10.81
C GLU A 258 1.18 19.33 -9.35
N ALA A 259 2.43 19.71 -9.08
CA ALA A 259 2.93 19.87 -7.72
C ALA A 259 2.15 20.96 -6.97
N GLU A 260 1.89 22.09 -7.62
CA GLU A 260 1.11 23.20 -7.05
C GLU A 260 -0.36 22.83 -6.84
N ARG A 261 -0.99 22.14 -7.79
CA ARG A 261 -2.35 21.60 -7.65
C ARG A 261 -2.45 20.67 -6.45
N HIS A 262 -1.50 19.75 -6.32
CA HIS A 262 -1.44 18.85 -5.18
C HIS A 262 -1.25 19.60 -3.85
N ARG A 263 -0.38 20.63 -3.82
CA ARG A 263 -0.21 21.50 -2.63
C ARG A 263 -1.53 22.17 -2.23
N ARG A 264 -2.26 22.75 -3.19
CA ARG A 264 -3.57 23.37 -2.95
C ARG A 264 -4.60 22.38 -2.44
N GLU A 265 -4.72 21.21 -3.06
CA GLU A 265 -5.65 20.17 -2.61
C GLU A 265 -5.34 19.71 -1.17
N VAL A 266 -4.06 19.59 -0.81
CA VAL A 266 -3.64 19.25 0.55
C VAL A 266 -3.98 20.38 1.54
N GLU A 267 -3.78 21.64 1.17
CA GLU A 267 -4.13 22.80 2.02
C GLU A 267 -5.64 22.96 2.20
N GLU A 268 -6.43 22.81 1.13
CA GLU A 268 -7.88 22.83 1.19
C GLU A 268 -8.41 21.73 2.12
N ARG A 269 -7.88 20.50 2.00
CA ARG A 269 -8.24 19.40 2.91
C ARG A 269 -7.85 19.66 4.35
N ARG A 270 -6.71 20.32 4.58
CA ARG A 270 -6.30 20.73 5.94
C ARG A 270 -7.28 21.75 6.50
N ALA A 271 -7.71 22.72 5.70
CA ALA A 271 -8.68 23.73 6.09
C ALA A 271 -10.07 23.11 6.37
N SER A 272 -10.45 22.07 5.63
CA SER A 272 -11.70 21.34 5.80
C SER A 272 -11.60 20.13 6.74
N ALA A 273 -10.51 19.97 7.48
CA ALA A 273 -10.30 18.78 8.29
C ALA A 273 -11.41 18.63 9.35
N PRO A 274 -12.03 17.44 9.48
CA PRO A 274 -13.12 17.21 10.42
C PRO A 274 -12.73 17.60 11.85
N LYS A 275 -13.69 18.13 12.60
CA LYS A 275 -13.52 18.41 14.04
C LYS A 275 -13.52 17.13 14.87
N ASP A 276 -14.28 16.14 14.40
CA ASP A 276 -14.47 14.83 15.04
C ASP A 276 -13.98 13.71 14.14
N LEU A 277 -13.74 12.52 14.71
CA LEU A 277 -13.35 11.34 13.93
C LEU A 277 -14.60 10.77 13.24
N PRO A 278 -14.66 10.73 11.88
CA PRO A 278 -15.81 10.16 11.22
C PRO A 278 -16.01 8.69 11.63
N PRO A 279 -17.25 8.22 11.87
CA PRO A 279 -17.49 6.84 12.34
C PRO A 279 -16.87 5.77 11.45
N ALA A 280 -16.87 5.97 10.13
CA ALA A 280 -16.22 5.04 9.19
C ALA A 280 -14.70 4.95 9.39
N HIS A 281 -14.04 6.07 9.69
CA HIS A 281 -12.60 6.09 9.98
C HIS A 281 -12.30 5.38 11.30
N ALA A 282 -13.10 5.64 12.33
CA ALA A 282 -13.00 4.96 13.61
C ALA A 282 -13.16 3.44 13.47
N ALA A 283 -14.17 3.01 12.70
CA ALA A 283 -14.43 1.59 12.45
C ALA A 283 -13.26 0.93 11.71
N VAL A 284 -12.77 1.52 10.62
CA VAL A 284 -11.66 0.96 9.84
C VAL A 284 -10.37 0.83 10.67
N LEU A 285 -10.04 1.86 11.47
CA LEU A 285 -8.87 1.82 12.35
C LEU A 285 -9.05 0.84 13.50
N GLY A 286 -10.22 0.80 14.13
CA GLY A 286 -10.54 -0.15 15.20
C GLY A 286 -10.50 -1.60 14.72
N GLU A 287 -11.07 -1.90 13.55
CA GLU A 287 -11.00 -3.21 12.93
C GLU A 287 -9.56 -3.65 12.63
N LEU A 288 -8.69 -2.71 12.22
CA LEU A 288 -7.26 -2.98 12.02
C LEU A 288 -6.56 -3.31 13.35
N VAL A 289 -6.81 -2.52 14.40
CA VAL A 289 -6.22 -2.75 15.73
C VAL A 289 -6.62 -4.12 16.26
N GLU A 290 -7.90 -4.45 16.17
CA GLU A 290 -8.44 -5.74 16.60
C GLU A 290 -7.85 -6.89 15.78
N LEU A 291 -7.73 -6.72 14.45
CA LEU A 291 -7.10 -7.72 13.60
C LEU A 291 -5.65 -8.01 14.01
N CYS A 292 -4.85 -6.99 14.30
CA CYS A 292 -3.48 -7.21 14.76
C CYS A 292 -3.46 -7.95 16.11
N ARG A 293 -4.26 -7.51 17.08
CA ARG A 293 -4.29 -8.08 18.44
C ARG A 293 -4.77 -9.51 18.50
N THR A 294 -5.81 -9.85 17.73
CA THR A 294 -6.29 -11.24 17.60
C THR A 294 -5.25 -12.19 17.01
N ARG A 295 -4.20 -11.65 16.36
CA ARG A 295 -3.05 -12.39 15.86
C ARG A 295 -1.82 -12.29 16.76
N GLY A 296 -1.94 -11.75 17.97
CA GLY A 296 -0.83 -11.57 18.90
C GLY A 296 0.17 -10.50 18.48
N VAL A 297 -0.20 -9.61 17.55
CA VAL A 297 0.65 -8.53 17.03
C VAL A 297 0.14 -7.19 17.57
N GLU A 298 1.03 -6.36 18.12
CA GLU A 298 0.66 -5.01 18.55
C GLU A 298 0.93 -3.99 17.43
N PRO A 299 -0.10 -3.23 16.99
CA PRO A 299 0.08 -2.14 16.06
C PRO A 299 0.53 -0.86 16.78
N ILE A 300 1.57 -0.24 16.26
CA ILE A 300 2.11 1.06 16.71
C ILE A 300 1.94 2.03 15.55
N PHE A 301 1.24 3.14 15.79
CA PHE A 301 0.98 4.12 14.74
C PHE A 301 1.98 5.27 14.80
N VAL A 302 2.33 5.81 13.63
CA VAL A 302 3.33 6.87 13.54
C VAL A 302 2.88 7.97 12.57
N LEU A 303 2.95 9.22 12.99
CA LEU A 303 2.93 10.36 12.07
C LEU A 303 4.36 10.72 11.69
N ALA A 304 4.75 10.36 10.47
CA ALA A 304 6.10 10.62 9.98
C ALA A 304 6.41 12.13 9.94
N PRO A 305 7.69 12.54 10.06
CA PRO A 305 8.10 13.91 9.82
C PRO A 305 7.63 14.39 8.44
N VAL A 306 7.17 15.64 8.34
CA VAL A 306 6.65 16.23 7.09
C VAL A 306 5.42 15.51 6.51
N SER A 307 4.81 14.57 7.24
CA SER A 307 3.38 14.33 7.07
C SER A 307 2.67 15.61 7.49
N GLY A 308 1.66 16.05 6.74
CA GLY A 308 0.90 17.24 7.14
C GLY A 308 0.30 17.09 8.55
N PRO A 309 -0.30 18.14 9.10
CA PRO A 309 -1.07 18.02 10.34
C PRO A 309 -2.17 16.97 10.15
N ASN A 310 -1.96 15.77 10.66
CA ASN A 310 -2.96 14.69 10.65
C ASN A 310 -3.80 14.81 11.93
N ARG A 311 -4.74 15.76 11.91
CA ARG A 311 -5.62 16.03 13.05
C ARG A 311 -6.44 14.79 13.43
N LEU A 312 -6.87 14.02 12.42
CA LEU A 312 -7.67 12.81 12.62
C LEU A 312 -6.93 11.75 13.44
N ALA A 313 -5.63 11.54 13.21
CA ALA A 313 -4.84 10.62 14.02
C ALA A 313 -4.82 11.01 15.51
N ARG A 314 -4.61 12.31 15.82
CA ARG A 314 -4.65 12.79 17.21
C ARG A 314 -6.05 12.70 17.83
N ILE A 315 -7.11 12.91 17.04
CA ILE A 315 -8.49 12.70 17.51
C ILE A 315 -8.73 11.20 17.79
N ALA A 316 -8.32 10.31 16.89
CA ALA A 316 -8.47 8.88 17.04
C ALA A 316 -7.69 8.31 18.23
N GLN A 317 -6.51 8.85 18.53
CA GLN A 317 -5.77 8.53 19.75
C GLN A 317 -6.55 8.96 21.00
N ARG A 318 -7.02 10.21 21.08
CA ARG A 318 -7.82 10.68 22.23
C ARG A 318 -9.13 9.93 22.42
N ALA A 319 -9.72 9.45 21.33
CA ALA A 319 -10.92 8.62 21.35
C ALA A 319 -10.64 7.15 21.73
N GLY A 320 -9.38 6.76 21.97
CA GLY A 320 -8.99 5.40 22.31
C GLY A 320 -9.00 4.41 21.14
N VAL A 321 -9.22 4.87 19.91
CA VAL A 321 -9.20 4.03 18.70
C VAL A 321 -7.77 3.63 18.35
N LEU A 322 -6.82 4.55 18.53
CA LEU A 322 -5.39 4.29 18.31
C LEU A 322 -4.70 4.11 19.66
N PRO A 323 -4.34 2.87 20.06
CA PRO A 323 -3.77 2.62 21.38
C PRO A 323 -2.37 3.22 21.57
N THR A 324 -1.61 3.39 20.48
CA THR A 324 -0.24 3.93 20.52
C THR A 324 0.00 4.79 19.29
N LEU A 325 0.44 6.03 19.49
CA LEU A 325 0.74 6.97 18.41
C LEU A 325 2.02 7.74 18.72
N PHE A 326 3.05 7.60 17.88
CA PHE A 326 4.24 8.44 17.90
C PHE A 326 4.09 9.56 16.87
N ALA A 327 4.13 10.81 17.32
CA ALA A 327 3.77 11.97 16.50
C ALA A 327 4.97 12.87 16.16
N TYR A 328 5.77 12.48 15.15
CA TYR A 328 6.97 13.22 14.75
C TYR A 328 6.72 14.40 13.80
N ASN A 329 5.47 14.68 13.47
CA ASN A 329 5.09 15.72 12.52
C ASN A 329 4.94 17.11 13.16
N VAL A 330 5.42 17.30 14.39
CA VAL A 330 5.40 18.60 15.10
C VAL A 330 6.82 19.14 15.27
N PRO A 331 7.24 20.13 14.45
CA PRO A 331 8.60 20.66 14.48
C PRO A 331 9.04 21.25 15.82
N ARG A 332 8.10 21.74 16.64
CA ARG A 332 8.41 22.27 17.96
C ARG A 332 8.75 21.18 18.97
N GLU A 333 8.18 19.99 18.81
CA GLU A 333 8.39 18.83 19.70
C GLU A 333 9.65 18.05 19.27
N HIS A 334 9.97 18.05 17.97
CA HIS A 334 11.11 17.31 17.40
C HIS A 334 11.99 18.17 16.47
N PRO A 335 12.51 19.33 16.90
CA PRO A 335 13.24 20.26 16.02
C PRO A 335 14.45 19.64 15.32
N GLU A 336 15.08 18.64 15.94
CA GLU A 336 16.18 17.86 15.37
C GLU A 336 15.81 17.10 14.09
N LEU A 337 14.53 16.74 13.92
CA LEU A 337 14.02 16.05 12.73
C LEU A 337 13.73 17.02 11.57
N PHE A 338 13.70 18.33 11.79
CA PHE A 338 13.34 19.32 10.76
C PHE A 338 14.53 20.14 10.25
N GLN A 339 15.76 19.69 10.53
CA GLN A 339 16.96 20.34 10.00
C GLN A 339 17.05 20.15 8.49
N ARG A 340 17.14 21.24 7.70
CA ARG A 340 17.16 21.19 6.22
C ARG A 340 18.23 20.25 5.66
N ALA A 341 19.37 20.14 6.34
CA ALA A 341 20.49 19.27 5.98
C ALA A 341 20.15 17.78 6.01
N LEU A 342 19.09 17.37 6.70
CA LEU A 342 18.62 15.98 6.78
C LEU A 342 17.74 15.60 5.58
N PHE A 343 17.31 16.58 4.77
CA PHE A 343 16.35 16.37 3.68
C PHE A 343 17.04 16.39 2.32
N ARG A 344 16.70 15.42 1.47
CA ARG A 344 17.15 15.42 0.07
C ARG A 344 16.26 16.32 -0.80
N ASP A 345 14.97 16.38 -0.47
CA ASP A 345 13.91 17.13 -1.14
C ASP A 345 12.89 17.60 -0.08
N GLU A 346 11.80 18.25 -0.48
CA GLU A 346 10.84 18.87 0.45
C GLU A 346 10.16 17.89 1.41
N SER A 347 10.14 16.58 1.12
CA SER A 347 9.34 15.60 1.88
C SER A 347 10.08 14.31 2.25
N HIS A 348 11.31 14.13 1.77
CA HIS A 348 12.08 12.92 2.01
C HIS A 348 13.44 13.20 2.64
N TYR A 349 13.78 12.39 3.64
CA TYR A 349 15.10 12.37 4.21
C TYR A 349 16.17 11.89 3.22
N ASN A 350 17.39 12.39 3.41
CA ASN A 350 18.60 11.72 2.94
C ASN A 350 19.02 10.62 3.93
N ASP A 351 20.18 9.99 3.70
CA ASP A 351 20.62 8.86 4.53
C ASP A 351 20.90 9.28 5.99
N ASP A 352 21.33 10.52 6.24
CA ASP A 352 21.54 11.04 7.59
C ASP A 352 20.23 11.39 8.29
N GLY A 353 19.26 11.98 7.58
CA GLY A 353 17.92 12.17 8.09
C GLY A 353 17.25 10.86 8.48
N ALA A 354 17.38 9.83 7.63
CA ALA A 354 16.89 8.49 7.94
C ALA A 354 17.55 7.90 9.18
N ARG A 355 18.86 8.13 9.37
CA ARG A 355 19.60 7.70 10.56
C ARG A 355 19.11 8.39 11.82
N VAL A 356 18.92 9.71 11.79
CA VAL A 356 18.41 10.48 12.94
C VAL A 356 16.99 10.03 13.28
N PHE A 357 16.11 9.96 12.28
CA PHE A 357 14.73 9.54 12.49
C PHE A 357 14.61 8.11 13.03
N SER A 358 15.38 7.16 12.49
CA SER A 358 15.37 5.77 12.96
C SER A 358 15.82 5.63 14.43
N ARG A 359 16.72 6.51 14.91
CA ARG A 359 17.15 6.52 16.31
C ARG A 359 16.08 7.08 17.23
N ALA A 360 15.44 8.18 16.84
CA ALA A 360 14.32 8.76 17.58
C ALA A 360 13.18 7.74 17.71
N LEU A 361 12.82 7.08 16.61
CA LEU A 361 11.81 6.04 16.60
C LEU A 361 12.15 4.84 17.49
N ALA A 362 13.43 4.43 17.52
CA ALA A 362 13.89 3.36 18.41
C ALA A 362 13.85 3.77 19.89
N ASP A 363 14.19 5.02 20.21
CA ASP A 363 14.18 5.52 21.59
C ASP A 363 12.73 5.61 22.12
N ASP A 364 11.78 6.08 21.32
CA ASP A 364 10.37 6.12 21.72
C ASP A 364 9.74 4.72 21.80
N PHE A 365 10.12 3.81 20.91
CA PHE A 365 9.72 2.40 20.99
C PHE A 365 10.16 1.75 22.30
N LEU A 366 11.41 2.00 22.73
CA LEU A 366 11.94 1.51 24.00
C LEU A 366 11.24 2.14 25.20
N ALA A 367 10.97 3.44 25.16
CA ALA A 367 10.25 4.14 26.22
C ALA A 367 8.84 3.55 26.39
N TRP A 368 8.11 3.39 25.27
CA TRP A 368 6.79 2.76 25.26
C TRP A 368 6.81 1.32 25.78
N LEU A 369 7.81 0.52 25.43
CA LEU A 369 7.94 -0.84 25.97
C LEU A 369 8.15 -0.85 27.49
N GLY A 370 8.90 0.09 28.04
CA GLY A 370 9.17 0.17 29.48
C GLY A 370 7.98 0.67 30.32
N GLU A 371 6.95 1.24 29.70
CA GLU A 371 5.71 1.67 30.35
C GLU A 371 4.66 0.55 30.45
N ARG A 372 4.88 -0.60 29.78
CA ARG A 372 4.01 -1.78 29.80
C ARG A 372 4.50 -2.80 30.82
#